data_AF-A0A1B6IXG6-F1
#
_entry.id   AF-A0A1B6IXG6-F1
#
_cell.length_a   1.000
_cell.length_b   1.000
_cell.length_c   1.000
_cell.angle_alpha   90.00
_cell.angle_beta   90.00
_cell.angle_gamma   90.00
#
_symmetry.space_group_name_H-M   'P 1'
#
loop_
_entity.id
_entity.type
_entity.pdbx_description
1 polymer ?
#
loop_
_entity_poly.entity_id
_entity_poly.type
_entity_poly.pdbx_seq_one_letter_code
_entity_poly.pdbx_strand_id
1 'polypeptide(L)'
;SQTYINTLTKINIIHPVEILVPHTFVECQAESKLFTLLRDNFPQVSVTTVQRRHYNDTVGLQQVQSLCLPEYSSVELVISHKFYALAAAAALLKFTEHMKNIIFSPKSLKIEYQSPENVMA
;
A
#
# COMPACT_ATOMS: atom_id res chain seq x y z
N SER A 1 21.64 -1.11 -12.13
CA SER A 1 21.13 -1.79 -10.91
C SER A 1 19.63 -1.64 -10.89
N GLN A 2 18.90 -2.66 -11.36
CA GLN A 2 17.45 -2.68 -11.65
C GLN A 2 16.58 -2.75 -10.37
N THR A 3 17.02 -2.17 -9.26
CA THR A 3 16.29 -2.25 -8.00
C THR A 3 15.20 -1.18 -7.99
N TYR A 4 13.94 -1.56 -7.73
CA TYR A 4 12.76 -0.69 -7.59
C TYR A 4 12.11 -0.15 -8.87
N ILE A 5 12.55 -0.53 -10.07
CA ILE A 5 11.94 -0.03 -11.32
C ILE A 5 10.44 -0.30 -11.37
N ASN A 6 9.98 -1.51 -11.03
CA ASN A 6 8.55 -1.82 -11.00
C ASN A 6 7.78 -0.93 -10.01
N THR A 7 8.39 -0.59 -8.86
CA THR A 7 7.78 0.31 -7.87
C THR A 7 7.67 1.73 -8.41
N LEU A 8 8.75 2.27 -9.00
CA LEU A 8 8.76 3.61 -9.58
C LEU A 8 7.79 3.71 -10.75
N THR A 9 7.78 2.72 -11.66
CA THR A 9 6.82 2.64 -12.76
C THR A 9 5.39 2.61 -12.22
N LYS A 10 5.12 1.84 -11.16
CA LYS A 10 3.78 1.76 -10.59
C LYS A 10 3.32 3.09 -10.01
N ILE A 11 4.19 3.79 -9.29
CA ILE A 11 3.91 5.12 -8.74
C ILE A 11 3.63 6.11 -9.88
N ASN A 12 4.41 6.04 -10.96
CA ASN A 12 4.18 6.87 -12.13
C ASN A 12 2.84 6.56 -12.82
N ILE A 13 2.38 5.31 -12.87
CA ILE A 13 1.07 4.97 -13.47
C ILE A 13 -0.10 5.43 -12.59
N ILE A 14 -0.01 5.23 -11.27
CA ILE A 14 -1.12 5.52 -10.35
C ILE A 14 -1.20 6.99 -9.93
N HIS A 15 -0.13 7.77 -10.13
CA HIS A 15 -0.01 9.18 -9.75
C HIS A 15 -0.58 9.48 -8.35
N PRO A 16 -0.01 8.90 -7.27
CA PRO A 16 -0.59 9.06 -5.94
C PRO A 16 -0.34 10.48 -5.42
N VAL A 17 -1.30 11.04 -4.68
CA VAL A 17 -1.12 12.32 -3.99
C VAL A 17 -0.24 12.19 -2.74
N GLU A 18 -0.26 11.02 -2.11
CA GLU A 18 0.41 10.75 -0.84
C GLU A 18 0.88 9.28 -0.78
N ILE A 19 2.09 9.05 -0.28
CA ILE A 19 2.67 7.72 -0.07
C ILE A 19 2.86 7.50 1.43
N LEU A 20 2.31 6.41 1.94
CA LEU A 20 2.44 6.02 3.34
C LEU A 20 3.62 5.08 3.54
N VAL A 21 4.48 5.39 4.50
CA VAL A 21 5.63 4.55 4.88
C VAL A 21 5.66 4.27 6.38
N PRO A 22 6.18 3.13 6.85
CA PRO A 22 6.39 2.90 8.28
C PRO A 22 7.34 3.96 8.87
N HIS A 23 7.14 4.38 10.12
CA HIS A 23 8.04 5.34 10.79
C HIS A 23 9.51 4.87 10.79
N THR A 24 9.73 3.57 10.96
CA THR A 24 11.05 2.91 10.90
C THR A 24 11.73 3.03 9.53
N PHE A 25 10.97 3.33 8.46
CA PHE A 25 11.51 3.57 7.12
C PHE A 25 12.35 4.86 7.07
N VAL A 26 12.00 5.84 7.90
CA VAL A 26 12.67 7.15 7.96
C VAL A 26 13.71 7.18 9.10
N GLU A 27 13.45 6.51 10.22
CA GLU A 27 14.36 6.49 11.38
C GLU A 27 15.68 5.75 11.15
N CYS A 28 15.76 4.79 10.23
CA CYS A 28 16.99 4.01 10.02
C CYS A 28 18.18 4.79 9.42
N GLN A 29 18.10 6.13 9.30
CA GLN A 29 19.22 7.10 9.17
C GLN A 29 20.40 6.76 8.23
N ALA A 30 20.14 5.97 7.18
CA ALA A 30 20.84 6.04 5.91
C ALA A 30 19.74 6.08 4.87
N GLU A 31 19.64 7.16 4.09
CA GLU A 31 18.58 7.32 3.08
C GLU A 31 18.47 6.04 2.27
N SER A 32 17.40 5.27 2.53
CA SER A 32 17.24 4.01 1.82
C SER A 32 17.22 4.35 0.34
N LYS A 33 17.88 3.55 -0.50
CA LYS A 33 17.96 3.82 -1.95
C LYS A 33 16.58 4.10 -2.55
N LEU A 34 15.53 3.45 -2.03
CA LEU A 34 14.15 3.71 -2.43
C LEU A 34 13.67 5.12 -2.01
N PHE A 35 13.96 5.58 -0.80
CA PHE A 35 13.58 6.92 -0.34
C PHE A 35 14.21 8.03 -1.18
N THR A 36 15.50 7.93 -1.48
CA THR A 36 16.18 8.88 -2.39
C THR A 36 15.54 8.86 -3.77
N LEU A 37 15.30 7.67 -4.35
CA LEU A 37 14.63 7.54 -5.64
C LEU A 37 13.21 8.14 -5.63
N LEU A 38 12.45 7.99 -4.55
CA LEU A 38 11.11 8.59 -4.44
C LEU A 38 11.18 10.11 -4.45
N ARG A 39 12.11 10.71 -3.69
CA ARG A 39 12.28 12.17 -3.65
C ARG A 39 12.76 12.75 -4.98
N ASP A 40 13.68 12.05 -5.65
CA ASP A 40 14.24 12.50 -6.92
C ASP A 40 13.24 12.41 -8.08
N ASN A 41 12.47 11.32 -8.14
CA ASN A 41 11.54 11.08 -9.25
C ASN A 41 10.15 11.71 -9.01
N PHE A 42 9.74 11.91 -7.76
CA PHE A 42 8.40 12.36 -7.40
C PHE A 42 8.40 13.44 -6.31
N PRO A 43 9.06 14.60 -6.52
CA PRO A 43 9.21 15.64 -5.51
C PRO A 43 7.87 16.23 -5.05
N GLN A 44 6.82 16.16 -5.89
CA GLN A 44 5.47 16.63 -5.59
C GLN A 44 4.64 15.67 -4.74
N VAL A 45 5.07 14.41 -4.55
CA VAL A 45 4.31 13.40 -3.81
C VAL A 45 4.69 13.46 -2.33
N SER A 46 3.71 13.68 -1.46
CA SER A 46 3.97 13.74 -0.02
C SER A 46 4.23 12.35 0.56
N VAL A 47 5.31 12.20 1.33
CA VAL A 47 5.62 10.95 2.05
C VAL A 47 5.25 11.12 3.52
N THR A 48 4.28 10.33 3.98
CA THR A 48 3.75 10.40 5.35
C THR A 48 4.09 9.14 6.11
N THR A 49 4.59 9.30 7.33
CA THR A 49 4.94 8.18 8.19
C THR A 49 3.75 7.67 9.00
N VAL A 50 3.56 6.36 9.04
CA VAL A 50 2.58 5.67 9.87
C VAL A 50 3.31 4.73 10.83
N GLN A 51 2.82 4.61 12.07
CA GLN A 51 3.47 3.75 13.06
C GLN A 51 3.49 2.29 12.62
N ARG A 52 4.63 1.61 12.81
CA ARG A 52 4.87 0.22 12.35
C ARG A 52 3.81 -0.77 12.83
N ARG A 53 3.20 -0.53 14.00
CA ARG A 53 2.12 -1.36 14.58
C ARG A 53 0.86 -1.46 13.71
N HIS A 54 0.62 -0.49 12.83
CA HIS A 54 -0.53 -0.49 11.93
C HIS A 54 -0.30 -1.31 10.65
N TYR A 55 0.96 -1.70 10.38
CA TYR A 55 1.30 -2.60 9.29
C TYR A 55 1.21 -4.05 9.76
N ASN A 56 -0.01 -4.60 9.75
CA ASN A 56 -0.29 -5.96 10.21
C ASN A 56 -1.09 -6.73 9.15
N ASP A 57 -0.55 -7.84 8.69
CA ASP A 57 -1.11 -8.68 7.63
C ASP A 57 -2.40 -9.38 8.05
N THR A 58 -2.48 -9.86 9.30
CA THR A 58 -3.69 -10.52 9.82
C THR A 58 -4.86 -9.54 9.85
N VAL A 59 -4.62 -8.31 10.34
CA VAL A 59 -5.63 -7.23 10.30
C VAL A 59 -5.99 -6.87 8.86
N GLY A 60 -5.00 -6.79 7.97
CA GLY A 60 -5.23 -6.50 6.55
C GLY A 60 -6.13 -7.53 5.89
N LEU A 61 -5.91 -8.83 6.14
CA LEU A 61 -6.74 -9.90 5.60
C LEU A 61 -8.19 -9.80 6.09
N GLN A 62 -8.38 -9.57 7.39
CA GLN A 62 -9.72 -9.38 7.98
C GLN A 62 -10.44 -8.16 7.38
N GLN A 63 -9.72 -7.07 7.13
CA GLN A 63 -10.28 -5.88 6.49
C GLN A 63 -10.65 -6.15 5.03
N VAL A 64 -9.82 -6.86 4.27
CA VAL A 64 -10.18 -7.25 2.90
C VAL A 64 -11.41 -8.15 2.92
N GLN A 65 -11.47 -9.17 3.78
CA GLN A 65 -12.62 -10.05 3.91
C GLN A 65 -13.91 -9.29 4.25
N SER A 66 -13.86 -8.29 5.13
CA SER A 66 -15.05 -7.54 5.56
C SER A 66 -15.49 -6.47 4.55
N LEU A 67 -14.55 -5.81 3.89
CA LEU A 67 -14.83 -4.66 3.02
C LEU A 67 -14.96 -5.02 1.53
N CYS A 68 -14.35 -6.12 1.08
CA CYS A 68 -14.35 -6.49 -0.35
C CYS A 68 -15.77 -6.81 -0.84
N LEU A 69 -16.12 -6.27 -2.01
CA LEU A 69 -17.33 -6.60 -2.75
C LEU A 69 -17.42 -8.12 -3.00
N PRO A 70 -18.60 -8.74 -2.87
CA PRO A 70 -18.74 -10.20 -3.00
C PRO A 70 -18.25 -10.75 -4.34
N GLU A 71 -18.48 -10.02 -5.43
CA GLU A 71 -18.04 -10.37 -6.78
C GLU A 71 -16.51 -10.37 -6.98
N TYR A 72 -15.75 -9.72 -6.08
CA TYR A 72 -14.28 -9.70 -6.10
C TYR A 72 -13.65 -10.56 -4.98
N SER A 73 -14.46 -11.34 -4.25
CA SER A 73 -14.01 -12.11 -3.08
C SER A 73 -12.92 -13.16 -3.40
N SER A 74 -12.82 -13.61 -4.65
CA SER A 74 -11.78 -14.53 -5.11
C SER A 74 -10.36 -13.98 -4.93
N VAL A 75 -10.19 -12.65 -4.81
CA VAL A 75 -8.90 -12.01 -4.54
C VAL A 75 -8.25 -12.54 -3.26
N GLU A 76 -9.06 -12.95 -2.28
CA GLU A 76 -8.61 -13.47 -0.99
C GLU A 76 -7.67 -14.67 -1.15
N LEU A 77 -7.98 -15.56 -2.09
CA LEU A 77 -7.19 -16.77 -2.38
C LEU A 77 -5.78 -16.44 -2.85
N VAL A 78 -5.60 -15.28 -3.49
CA VAL A 78 -4.32 -14.85 -4.07
C VAL A 78 -3.47 -14.10 -3.05
N ILE A 79 -4.12 -13.32 -2.18
CA ILE A 79 -3.44 -12.41 -1.25
C ILE A 79 -3.14 -13.03 0.12
N SER A 80 -3.73 -14.17 0.46
CA SER A 80 -3.59 -14.84 1.77
C SER A 80 -2.15 -15.03 2.24
N HIS A 81 -1.21 -15.20 1.31
CA HIS A 81 0.22 -15.37 1.60
C HIS A 81 1.07 -14.11 1.27
N LYS A 82 0.43 -12.97 0.98
CA LYS A 82 1.10 -11.71 0.60
C LYS A 82 1.26 -10.79 1.80
N PHE A 83 2.09 -11.22 2.76
CA PHE A 83 2.34 -10.52 4.03
C PHE A 83 2.49 -9.00 3.90
N TYR A 84 3.42 -8.52 3.06
CA TYR A 84 3.69 -7.09 2.93
C TYR A 84 2.55 -6.30 2.27
N ALA A 85 1.83 -6.90 1.31
CA ALA A 85 0.69 -6.25 0.66
C ALA A 85 -0.48 -6.11 1.64
N LEU A 86 -0.78 -7.16 2.41
CA LEU A 86 -1.82 -7.13 3.44
C LEU A 86 -1.48 -6.15 4.56
N ALA A 87 -0.23 -6.15 5.05
CA ALA A 87 0.21 -5.21 6.06
C ALA A 87 0.12 -3.75 5.58
N ALA A 88 0.50 -3.47 4.33
CA ALA A 88 0.35 -2.14 3.73
C ALA A 88 -1.12 -1.75 3.56
N ALA A 89 -1.99 -2.66 3.11
CA ALA A 89 -3.43 -2.42 2.99
C ALA A 89 -4.05 -2.08 4.35
N ALA A 90 -3.65 -2.77 5.42
CA ALA A 90 -4.15 -2.51 6.77
C ALA A 90 -3.84 -1.07 7.23
N ALA A 91 -2.59 -0.66 7.07
CA ALA A 91 -2.15 0.69 7.42
C ALA A 91 -2.86 1.74 6.56
N LEU A 92 -3.02 1.49 5.26
CA LEU A 92 -3.69 2.41 4.34
C LEU A 92 -5.16 2.62 4.70
N LEU A 93 -5.91 1.55 4.92
CA LEU A 93 -7.33 1.62 5.29
C LEU A 93 -7.49 2.37 6.61
N LYS A 94 -6.71 2.01 7.63
CA LYS A 94 -6.73 2.67 8.94
C LYS A 94 -6.41 4.16 8.84
N PHE A 95 -5.36 4.51 8.09
CA PHE A 95 -4.96 5.90 7.87
C PHE A 95 -6.07 6.69 7.17
N THR A 96 -6.68 6.10 6.14
CA THR A 96 -7.75 6.74 5.36
C THR A 96 -8.97 7.02 6.23
N GLU A 97 -9.39 6.06 7.07
CA GLU A 97 -10.49 6.26 8.01
C GLU A 97 -10.24 7.43 8.98
N HIS A 98 -9.05 7.47 9.58
CA HIS A 98 -8.76 8.39 10.68
C HIS A 98 -8.39 9.78 10.19
N MET A 99 -7.52 9.85 9.18
CA MET A 99 -6.93 11.11 8.73
C MET A 99 -7.77 11.80 7.66
N LYS A 100 -8.56 11.05 6.89
CA LYS A 100 -9.45 11.60 5.85
C LYS A 100 -10.92 11.59 6.26
N ASN A 101 -11.25 11.14 7.47
CA ASN A 101 -12.61 11.05 8.01
C ASN A 101 -13.57 10.28 7.09
N ILE A 102 -13.09 9.17 6.54
CA ILE A 102 -13.84 8.28 5.63
C ILE A 102 -14.36 7.08 6.43
N ILE A 103 -15.58 6.63 6.11
CA ILE A 103 -16.15 5.40 6.67
C ILE A 103 -16.35 4.41 5.53
N PHE A 104 -15.76 3.22 5.66
CA PHE A 104 -15.97 2.14 4.71
C PHE A 104 -17.18 1.29 5.10
N SER A 105 -18.19 1.23 4.23
CA SER A 105 -19.30 0.30 4.43
C SER A 105 -18.81 -1.14 4.23
N PRO A 106 -19.33 -2.13 4.98
CA PRO A 106 -19.08 -3.53 4.68
C PRO A 106 -19.38 -3.84 3.21
N LYS A 107 -18.55 -4.68 2.60
CA LYS A 107 -18.73 -5.15 1.21
C LYS A 107 -18.89 -4.02 0.17
N SER A 108 -18.19 -2.90 0.34
CA SER A 108 -18.30 -1.73 -0.56
C SER A 108 -17.06 -1.47 -1.43
N LEU A 109 -15.94 -2.12 -1.13
CA LEU A 109 -14.68 -1.86 -1.81
C LEU A 109 -14.43 -2.89 -2.91
N LYS A 110 -14.13 -2.40 -4.12
CA LYS A 110 -13.50 -3.22 -5.16
C LYS A 110 -12.02 -3.40 -4.79
N ILE A 111 -11.61 -4.64 -4.54
CA ILE A 111 -10.23 -4.98 -4.18
C ILE A 111 -9.69 -5.97 -5.21
N GLU A 112 -8.58 -5.61 -5.85
CA GLU A 112 -7.94 -6.40 -6.90
C GLU A 112 -6.46 -6.63 -6.57
N TYR A 113 -5.97 -7.82 -6.86
CA TYR A 113 -4.54 -8.12 -6.79
C TYR A 113 -3.90 -7.89 -8.16
N GLN A 114 -2.78 -7.18 -8.18
CA GLN A 114 -2.02 -6.93 -9.40
C GLN A 114 -0.65 -7.59 -9.28
N SER A 115 -0.38 -8.55 -10.17
CA SER A 115 0.92 -9.22 -10.23
C SER A 115 2.00 -8.21 -10.67
N PRO A 116 3.25 -8.32 -10.16
CA PRO A 116 4.37 -7.48 -10.62
C PRO A 116 4.62 -7.55 -12.14
N GLU A 117 4.21 -8.63 -12.78
CA GLU A 117 4.34 -8.90 -14.21
C GLU A 117 3.42 -7.99 -15.04
N ASN A 118 2.29 -7.57 -14.46
CA ASN A 118 1.32 -6.68 -15.09
C ASN A 118 1.74 -5.20 -15.04
N VAL A 119 2.94 -4.88 -14.52
CA VAL A 119 3.44 -3.49 -14.46
C VAL A 119 4.07 -3.07 -15.81
N MET A 120 4.35 -4.03 -16.70
CA MET A 120 4.99 -3.80 -18.01
C MET A 120 4.05 -4.03 -19.21
N ALA A 121 2.75 -4.28 -18.97
CA ALA A 121 1.75 -4.51 -20.01
C ALA A 121 0.99 -3.24 -20.37
#